data_AF-A0A2E7RXR1-F1
#
_entry.id   AF-A0A2E7RXR1-F1
#
_cell.length_a   1.000
_cell.length_b   1.000
_cell.length_c   1.000
_cell.angle_alpha   90.00
_cell.angle_beta   90.00
_cell.angle_gamma   90.00
#
_symmetry.space_group_name_H-M   'P 1'
#
loop_
_entity.id
_entity.type
_entity.pdbx_description
1 polymer ?
#
loop_
_entity_poly.entity_id
_entity_poly.type
_entity_poly.pdbx_seq_one_letter_code
_entity_poly.pdbx_strand_id
1 'polypeptide(L)'
;MKRRDVMLVRYRLLLLVLLLLSSGEQHGLCGDKVDPASADFFEARIRPLLVRRCLRCHGSRKSGRGLRLDSRKSIIRGGKSGPALVGGKPATSLLIRAVRHADAGLKMPPGGKLPEQEIRLLERWIRMGAPWPADVSSRTLSDAATHWSFQPVRPLEPPDDPDGWSANPIDQFVVSKLKQQGLKPVGGADPLALIRRVSYDLVGLPPAWKDVEAFRDDHSEAAYRRLIDRLLNSPQYGERWGRHWLDLARYADTQGGSVDCPIPAARLYRDYVIDAFTADKPYDEFIREQIAGDLMAAEGPDGRFRERVIATGFLGLSIRNGIFKHYHPELIIED
;
A
#
# COMPACT_ATOMS: atom_id res chain seq x y z
N MET A 1 34.57 -31.55 -62.97
CA MET A 1 34.44 -30.62 -61.83
C MET A 1 35.59 -30.85 -60.86
N LYS A 2 36.20 -29.76 -60.38
CA LYS A 2 37.61 -29.71 -59.95
C LYS A 2 37.72 -30.01 -58.45
N ARG A 3 38.87 -30.55 -58.02
CA ARG A 3 39.23 -30.83 -56.61
C ARG A 3 39.08 -29.63 -55.65
N ARG A 4 38.84 -28.42 -56.16
CA ARG A 4 38.51 -27.22 -55.38
C ARG A 4 37.09 -27.23 -54.80
N ASP A 5 36.14 -27.91 -55.44
CA ASP A 5 34.72 -27.91 -55.03
C ASP A 5 34.48 -28.81 -53.79
N VAL A 6 35.24 -29.89 -53.64
CA VAL A 6 35.13 -30.81 -52.49
C VAL A 6 35.70 -30.18 -51.21
N MET A 7 36.69 -29.31 -51.33
CA MET A 7 37.32 -28.63 -50.19
C MET A 7 36.42 -27.54 -49.61
N LEU A 8 35.69 -26.80 -50.46
CA LEU A 8 34.71 -25.79 -50.03
C LEU A 8 33.48 -26.40 -49.35
N VAL A 9 33.03 -27.59 -49.78
CA VAL A 9 31.90 -28.28 -49.14
C VAL A 9 32.30 -28.82 -47.76
N ARG A 10 33.53 -29.34 -47.60
CA ARG A 10 34.05 -29.77 -46.29
C ARG A 10 34.26 -28.61 -45.32
N TYR A 11 34.72 -27.45 -45.80
CA TYR A 11 34.85 -26.25 -44.95
C TYR A 11 33.50 -25.66 -44.55
N ARG A 12 32.49 -25.71 -45.43
CA ARG A 12 31.11 -25.28 -45.11
C ARG A 12 30.42 -26.21 -44.12
N LEU A 13 30.63 -27.52 -44.20
CA LEU A 13 30.12 -28.49 -43.21
C LEU A 13 30.84 -28.36 -41.85
N LEU A 14 32.14 -28.12 -41.82
CA LEU A 14 32.88 -27.86 -40.57
C LEU A 14 32.49 -26.53 -39.92
N LEU A 15 32.22 -25.47 -40.71
CA LEU A 15 31.68 -24.21 -40.20
C LEU A 15 30.24 -24.33 -39.70
N LEU A 16 29.38 -25.14 -40.34
CA LEU A 16 28.03 -25.42 -39.84
C LEU A 16 28.03 -26.26 -38.55
N VAL A 17 28.95 -27.22 -38.40
CA VAL A 17 29.08 -28.01 -37.16
C VAL A 17 29.68 -27.19 -36.02
N LEU A 18 30.61 -26.27 -36.29
CA LEU A 18 31.11 -25.32 -35.27
C LEU A 18 30.10 -24.22 -34.90
N LEU A 19 29.17 -23.85 -35.78
CA LEU A 19 28.06 -22.94 -35.47
C LEU A 19 26.91 -23.64 -34.70
N LEU A 20 26.76 -24.96 -34.87
CA LEU A 20 25.79 -25.75 -34.10
C LEU A 20 26.30 -26.16 -32.71
N LEU A 21 27.62 -26.16 -32.47
CA LEU A 21 28.22 -26.43 -31.15
C LEU A 21 28.40 -25.19 -30.27
N SER A 22 28.17 -23.99 -30.79
CA SER A 22 28.08 -22.74 -30.02
C SER A 22 26.64 -22.33 -29.67
N SER A 23 25.65 -23.13 -30.07
CA SER A 23 24.28 -23.07 -29.56
C SER A 23 24.14 -23.88 -28.27
N GLY A 24 25.12 -23.76 -27.37
CA GLY A 24 24.89 -24.12 -25.97
C GLY A 24 23.88 -23.13 -25.42
N GLU A 25 22.80 -23.65 -24.82
CA GLU A 25 21.77 -22.86 -24.14
C GLU A 25 22.42 -21.78 -23.27
N GLN A 26 22.53 -20.57 -23.81
CA GLN A 26 22.54 -19.38 -23.02
C GLN A 26 21.14 -19.32 -22.42
N HIS A 27 20.97 -19.92 -21.25
CA HIS A 27 19.98 -19.48 -20.30
C HIS A 27 20.30 -18.00 -20.03
N GLY A 28 19.73 -17.16 -20.88
CA GLY A 28 19.70 -15.73 -20.68
C GLY A 28 19.21 -15.50 -19.27
N LEU A 29 19.97 -14.67 -18.55
CA LEU A 29 19.55 -14.03 -17.31
C LEU A 29 18.32 -13.16 -17.63
N CYS A 30 17.17 -13.80 -17.84
CA CYS A 30 15.89 -13.18 -17.62
C CYS A 30 15.86 -12.90 -16.12
N GLY A 31 15.86 -11.62 -15.73
CA GLY A 31 15.72 -11.26 -14.33
C GLY A 31 14.49 -11.98 -13.77
N ASP A 32 14.70 -12.83 -12.77
CA ASP A 32 13.64 -13.58 -12.08
C ASP A 32 12.52 -12.60 -11.68
N LYS A 33 11.48 -12.51 -12.51
CA LYS A 33 10.23 -11.85 -12.09
C LYS A 33 9.65 -12.77 -11.03
N VAL A 34 9.87 -12.40 -9.78
CA VAL A 34 9.23 -13.08 -8.65
C VAL A 34 7.73 -12.90 -8.82
N ASP A 35 7.00 -14.01 -8.94
CA ASP A 35 5.55 -14.03 -8.98
C ASP A 35 4.96 -13.24 -7.78
N PRO A 36 3.93 -12.38 -7.97
CA PRO A 36 3.38 -11.54 -6.91
C PRO A 36 2.96 -12.33 -5.65
N ALA A 37 2.31 -13.48 -5.81
CA ALA A 37 1.89 -14.29 -4.67
C ALA A 37 3.09 -14.85 -3.88
N SER A 38 4.18 -15.17 -4.58
CA SER A 38 5.44 -15.60 -4.00
C SER A 38 6.18 -14.46 -3.28
N ALA A 39 6.09 -13.24 -3.81
CA ALA A 39 6.62 -12.03 -3.17
C ALA A 39 5.85 -11.70 -1.88
N ASP A 40 4.52 -11.72 -1.93
CA ASP A 40 3.65 -11.47 -0.77
C ASP A 40 3.89 -12.51 0.34
N PHE A 41 4.04 -13.78 -0.01
CA PHE A 41 4.36 -14.82 0.96
C PHE A 41 5.70 -14.56 1.66
N PHE A 42 6.73 -14.14 0.91
CA PHE A 42 8.01 -13.79 1.49
C PHE A 42 7.90 -12.60 2.46
N GLU A 43 7.29 -11.50 2.02
CA GLU A 43 7.17 -10.28 2.83
C GLU A 43 6.28 -10.47 4.06
N ALA A 44 5.16 -11.17 3.93
CA ALA A 44 4.21 -11.37 5.04
C ALA A 44 4.66 -12.44 6.05
N ARG A 45 5.39 -13.49 5.60
CA ARG A 45 5.68 -14.67 6.44
C ARG A 45 7.17 -14.89 6.71
N ILE A 46 8.03 -14.68 5.71
CA ILE A 46 9.45 -15.08 5.80
C ILE A 46 10.33 -13.93 6.29
N ARG A 47 10.22 -12.72 5.72
CA ARG A 47 11.02 -11.56 6.15
C ARG A 47 10.85 -11.25 7.64
N PRO A 48 9.64 -11.20 8.23
CA PRO A 48 9.48 -10.97 9.66
C PRO A 48 10.08 -12.08 10.51
N LEU A 49 10.03 -13.33 10.04
CA LEU A 49 10.62 -14.48 10.72
C LEU A 49 12.15 -14.41 10.74
N LEU A 50 12.78 -14.09 9.60
CA LEU A 50 14.23 -13.88 9.51
C LEU A 50 14.66 -12.74 10.42
N VAL A 51 13.95 -11.60 10.40
CA VAL A 51 14.23 -10.44 11.27
C VAL A 51 14.20 -10.84 12.75
N ARG A 52 13.13 -11.51 13.20
CA ARG A 52 12.95 -11.87 14.62
C ARG A 52 13.89 -12.98 15.09
N ARG A 53 14.14 -14.00 14.27
CA ARG A 53 14.84 -15.23 14.70
C ARG A 53 16.31 -15.30 14.28
N CYS A 54 16.70 -14.62 13.20
CA CYS A 54 17.98 -14.87 12.54
C CYS A 54 18.88 -13.63 12.50
N LEU A 55 18.35 -12.45 12.16
CA LEU A 55 19.18 -11.27 11.83
C LEU A 55 19.93 -10.68 13.03
N ARG A 56 19.50 -10.96 14.26
CA ARG A 56 20.23 -10.55 15.47
C ARG A 56 21.67 -11.10 15.50
N CYS A 57 21.90 -12.29 14.94
CA CYS A 57 23.21 -12.97 14.92
C CYS A 57 23.78 -13.17 13.51
N HIS A 58 22.96 -13.04 12.47
CA HIS A 58 23.31 -13.24 11.06
C HIS A 58 22.92 -12.05 10.17
N GLY A 59 22.93 -10.84 10.73
CA GLY A 59 22.65 -9.59 10.01
C GLY A 59 23.92 -8.87 9.55
N SER A 60 23.78 -7.63 9.09
CA SER A 60 24.89 -6.81 8.60
C SER A 60 25.96 -6.51 9.66
N ARG A 61 25.56 -6.35 10.93
CA ARG A 61 26.45 -5.97 12.05
C ARG A 61 27.14 -7.16 12.75
N LYS A 62 26.58 -8.36 12.66
CA LYS A 62 27.11 -9.60 13.27
C LYS A 62 26.85 -10.77 12.33
N SER A 63 27.90 -11.48 11.95
CA SER A 63 27.82 -12.67 11.08
C SER A 63 28.44 -13.87 11.78
N GLY A 64 27.63 -14.65 12.51
CA GLY A 64 28.07 -15.91 13.11
C GLY A 64 28.72 -16.79 12.04
N ARG A 65 30.02 -17.10 12.22
CA ARG A 65 30.85 -17.86 11.25
C ARG A 65 30.82 -17.31 9.81
N GLY A 66 30.62 -16.00 9.63
CA GLY A 66 30.58 -15.34 8.33
C GLY A 66 29.29 -15.54 7.53
N LEU A 67 28.24 -16.13 8.13
CA LEU A 67 26.93 -16.29 7.49
C LEU A 67 26.09 -15.03 7.67
N ARG A 68 25.54 -14.51 6.57
CA ARG A 68 24.56 -13.41 6.52
C ARG A 68 23.24 -13.88 5.91
N LEU A 69 22.13 -13.51 6.54
CA LEU A 69 20.76 -13.90 6.18
C LEU A 69 19.86 -12.69 5.81
N ASP A 70 20.46 -11.53 5.58
CA ASP A 70 19.78 -10.25 5.34
C ASP A 70 19.67 -9.86 3.85
N SER A 71 20.19 -10.68 2.94
CA SER A 71 19.99 -10.50 1.50
C SER A 71 19.99 -11.84 0.76
N ARG A 72 19.30 -11.89 -0.39
CA ARG A 72 19.31 -13.06 -1.29
C ARG A 72 20.74 -13.52 -1.61
N LYS A 73 21.58 -12.56 -2.00
CA LYS A 73 22.99 -12.81 -2.38
C LYS A 73 23.78 -13.42 -1.22
N SER A 74 23.60 -12.91 -0.01
CA SER A 74 24.28 -13.42 1.19
C SER A 74 23.83 -14.84 1.55
N ILE A 75 22.53 -15.11 1.51
CA ILE A 75 21.96 -16.43 1.82
C ILE A 75 22.44 -17.51 0.86
N ILE A 76 22.43 -17.21 -0.44
CA ILE A 76 22.86 -18.13 -1.49
C ILE A 76 24.37 -18.39 -1.39
N ARG A 77 25.16 -17.34 -1.16
CA ARG A 77 26.61 -17.49 -0.91
C ARG A 77 26.89 -18.36 0.32
N GLY A 78 26.08 -18.18 1.36
CA GLY A 78 26.23 -18.88 2.63
C GLY A 78 27.45 -18.43 3.43
N GLY A 79 27.87 -19.26 4.37
CA GLY A 79 28.98 -19.00 5.28
C GLY A 79 30.17 -19.93 5.04
N LYS A 80 31.04 -20.07 6.05
CA LYS A 80 32.20 -21.00 5.99
C LYS A 80 31.83 -22.47 5.75
N SER A 81 30.58 -22.86 6.02
CA SER A 81 30.06 -24.22 5.79
C SER A 81 29.41 -24.41 4.41
N GLY A 82 29.49 -23.41 3.52
CA GLY A 82 28.85 -23.42 2.21
C GLY A 82 27.48 -22.72 2.18
N PRO A 83 26.72 -22.87 1.07
CA PRO A 83 25.43 -22.23 0.85
C PRO A 83 24.43 -22.49 1.98
N ALA A 84 23.73 -21.46 2.45
CA ALA A 84 22.78 -21.62 3.55
C ALA A 84 21.53 -22.39 3.11
N LEU A 85 21.14 -22.27 1.84
CA LEU A 85 20.03 -23.00 1.26
C LEU A 85 20.26 -23.29 -0.21
N VAL A 86 19.51 -24.26 -0.72
CA VAL A 86 19.42 -24.59 -2.14
C VAL A 86 17.94 -24.52 -2.52
N GLY A 87 17.61 -23.59 -3.43
CA GLY A 87 16.24 -23.40 -3.91
C GLY A 87 15.62 -24.70 -4.44
N GLY A 88 14.36 -24.95 -4.10
CA GLY A 88 13.63 -26.18 -4.43
C GLY A 88 13.98 -27.39 -3.56
N LYS A 89 15.06 -27.35 -2.77
CA LYS A 89 15.60 -28.52 -2.04
C LYS A 89 15.70 -28.25 -0.53
N PRO A 90 14.56 -28.23 0.20
CA PRO A 90 14.57 -27.96 1.64
C PRO A 90 15.34 -29.02 2.44
N ALA A 91 15.24 -30.31 2.08
CA ALA A 91 15.90 -31.39 2.82
C ALA A 91 17.44 -31.30 2.80
N THR A 92 18.03 -30.79 1.73
CA THR A 92 19.48 -30.63 1.58
C THR A 92 19.99 -29.25 2.00
N SER A 93 19.08 -28.33 2.36
CA SER A 93 19.43 -26.96 2.73
C SER A 93 19.95 -26.90 4.16
N LEU A 94 21.15 -26.34 4.36
CA LEU A 94 21.77 -26.22 5.69
C LEU A 94 20.92 -25.44 6.69
N LEU A 95 20.19 -24.43 6.23
CA LEU A 95 19.26 -23.64 7.04
C LEU A 95 18.21 -24.54 7.70
N ILE A 96 17.60 -25.48 6.95
CA ILE A 96 16.58 -26.39 7.46
C ILE A 96 17.19 -27.39 8.44
N ARG A 97 18.34 -27.98 8.09
CA ARG A 97 19.05 -28.91 8.98
C ARG A 97 19.40 -28.26 10.31
N ALA A 98 19.89 -27.01 10.26
CA ALA A 98 20.26 -26.23 11.43
C ALA A 98 19.06 -25.93 12.34
N VAL A 99 17.91 -25.50 11.78
CA VAL A 99 16.71 -25.17 12.58
C VAL A 99 15.94 -26.41 13.05
N ARG A 100 16.09 -27.55 12.37
CA ARG A 100 15.56 -28.84 12.83
C ARG A 100 16.42 -29.51 13.89
N HIS A 101 17.62 -29.00 14.15
CA HIS A 101 18.64 -29.66 14.99
C HIS A 101 18.97 -31.08 14.48
N ALA A 102 18.99 -31.26 13.16
CA ALA A 102 19.21 -32.57 12.54
C ALA A 102 20.65 -33.08 12.75
N ASP A 103 21.61 -32.17 12.92
CA ASP A 103 23.02 -32.48 13.10
C ASP A 103 23.50 -32.03 14.49
N ALA A 104 24.24 -32.89 15.20
CA ALA A 104 24.72 -32.62 16.56
C ALA A 104 25.59 -31.35 16.66
N GLY A 105 26.38 -31.06 15.62
CA GLY A 105 27.28 -29.89 15.54
C GLY A 105 26.69 -28.65 14.86
N LEU A 106 25.45 -28.70 14.38
CA LEU A 106 24.80 -27.59 13.67
C LEU A 106 23.36 -27.42 14.19
N LYS A 107 23.23 -26.74 15.33
CA LYS A 107 21.95 -26.43 15.97
C LYS A 107 21.77 -24.91 16.05
N MET A 108 20.67 -24.42 15.49
CA MET A 108 20.29 -23.02 15.52
C MET A 108 18.78 -22.87 15.77
N PRO A 109 18.34 -21.82 16.48
CA PRO A 109 19.15 -20.84 17.19
C PRO A 109 19.71 -21.39 18.52
N PRO A 110 20.76 -20.77 19.10
CA PRO A 110 21.36 -21.22 20.36
C PRO A 110 20.40 -21.27 21.55
N GLY A 111 19.33 -20.47 21.52
CA GLY A 111 18.30 -20.40 22.57
C GLY A 111 17.24 -21.49 22.50
N GLY A 112 17.36 -22.47 21.60
CA GLY A 112 16.41 -23.58 21.47
C GLY A 112 15.81 -23.70 20.07
N LYS A 113 15.25 -24.88 19.77
CA LYS A 113 14.68 -25.20 18.46
C LYS A 113 13.51 -24.28 18.12
N LEU A 114 13.39 -23.87 16.86
CA LEU A 114 12.21 -23.10 16.41
C LEU A 114 10.93 -23.94 16.52
N PRO A 115 9.76 -23.30 16.72
CA PRO A 115 8.47 -24.00 16.63
C PRO A 115 8.29 -24.69 15.27
N GLU A 116 7.67 -25.88 15.25
CA GLU A 116 7.51 -26.66 14.01
C GLU A 116 6.77 -25.88 12.90
N GLN A 117 5.84 -24.99 13.26
CA GLN A 117 5.15 -24.15 12.28
C GLN A 117 6.10 -23.15 11.59
N GLU A 118 7.03 -22.55 12.32
CA GLU A 118 8.05 -21.65 11.80
C GLU A 118 9.02 -22.39 10.85
N ILE A 119 9.40 -23.62 11.21
CA ILE A 119 10.24 -24.49 10.37
C ILE A 119 9.51 -24.82 9.06
N ARG A 120 8.22 -25.19 9.13
CA ARG A 120 7.42 -25.48 7.92
C ARG A 120 7.31 -24.28 6.97
N LEU A 121 7.27 -23.04 7.49
CA LEU A 121 7.28 -21.83 6.65
C LEU A 121 8.59 -21.71 5.87
N LEU A 122 9.74 -21.92 6.54
CA LEU A 122 11.05 -21.91 5.89
C LEU A 122 11.17 -23.01 4.84
N GLU A 123 10.66 -24.22 5.11
CA GLU A 123 10.67 -25.33 4.15
C GLU A 123 9.81 -25.03 2.93
N ARG A 124 8.62 -24.47 3.14
CA ARG A 124 7.73 -24.06 2.05
C ARG A 124 8.40 -23.00 1.19
N TRP A 125 8.97 -21.98 1.81
CA TRP A 125 9.69 -20.93 1.10
C TRP A 125 10.85 -21.47 0.26
N ILE A 126 11.68 -22.35 0.82
CA ILE A 126 12.78 -22.98 0.07
C ILE A 126 12.23 -23.85 -1.06
N ARG A 127 11.16 -24.62 -0.84
CA ARG A 127 10.51 -25.44 -1.87
C ARG A 127 10.02 -24.60 -3.06
N MET A 128 9.58 -23.37 -2.82
CA MET A 128 9.19 -22.40 -3.85
C MET A 128 10.39 -21.80 -4.62
N GLY A 129 11.62 -22.26 -4.36
CA GLY A 129 12.83 -21.68 -4.96
C GLY A 129 13.46 -20.56 -4.13
N ALA A 130 13.00 -20.36 -2.89
CA ALA A 130 13.42 -19.26 -2.01
C ALA A 130 13.26 -17.87 -2.69
N PRO A 131 12.04 -17.52 -3.18
CA PRO A 131 11.80 -16.22 -3.77
C PRO A 131 12.15 -15.12 -2.79
N TRP A 132 12.92 -14.14 -3.26
CA TRP A 132 13.35 -12.99 -2.49
C TRP A 132 13.11 -11.76 -3.37
N PRO A 133 12.04 -11.00 -3.13
CA PRO A 133 11.77 -9.75 -3.82
C PRO A 133 12.96 -8.80 -3.69
N ALA A 134 13.23 -8.00 -4.72
CA ALA A 134 14.26 -6.97 -4.64
C ALA A 134 14.07 -6.14 -3.37
N ASP A 135 15.20 -5.75 -2.76
CA ASP A 135 15.17 -5.12 -1.45
C ASP A 135 14.30 -3.86 -1.50
N VAL A 136 13.35 -3.73 -0.58
CA VAL A 136 12.45 -2.57 -0.54
C VAL A 136 13.26 -1.27 -0.32
N SER A 137 14.48 -1.41 0.24
CA SER A 137 15.49 -0.36 0.40
C SER A 137 16.12 0.11 -0.92
N SER A 138 15.94 -0.62 -2.02
CA SER A 138 16.40 -0.21 -3.35
C SER A 138 15.30 0.42 -4.20
N ARG A 139 14.13 0.72 -3.62
CA ARG A 139 13.10 1.50 -4.32
C ARG A 139 13.64 2.89 -4.56
N THR A 140 13.91 3.16 -5.83
CA THR A 140 14.30 4.47 -6.34
C THR A 140 13.06 5.36 -6.50
N LEU A 141 13.25 6.68 -6.59
CA LEU A 141 12.15 7.58 -6.99
C LEU A 141 11.55 7.18 -8.36
N SER A 142 12.35 6.59 -9.25
CA SER A 142 11.85 6.01 -10.50
C SER A 142 10.90 4.83 -10.30
N ASP A 143 11.06 4.03 -9.23
CA ASP A 143 10.12 2.96 -8.90
C ASP A 143 8.79 3.54 -8.38
N ALA A 144 8.84 4.66 -7.65
CA ALA A 144 7.64 5.37 -7.22
C ALA A 144 6.80 5.81 -8.43
N ALA A 145 7.42 6.27 -9.52
CA ALA A 145 6.69 6.65 -10.73
C ALA A 145 5.82 5.51 -11.29
N THR A 146 6.18 4.24 -11.07
CA THR A 146 5.39 3.07 -11.53
C THR A 146 4.29 2.64 -10.55
N HIS A 147 4.22 3.22 -9.36
CA HIS A 147 3.20 2.89 -8.37
C HIS A 147 1.82 3.34 -8.86
N TRP A 148 0.79 2.51 -8.62
CA TRP A 148 -0.55 2.70 -9.17
C TRP A 148 -1.16 4.08 -8.86
N SER A 149 -0.85 4.66 -7.70
CA SER A 149 -1.38 5.96 -7.26
C SER A 149 -0.78 7.16 -8.00
N PHE A 150 0.37 6.99 -8.66
CA PHE A 150 1.01 8.04 -9.45
C PHE A 150 0.81 7.83 -10.96
N GLN A 151 0.10 6.77 -11.36
CA GLN A 151 -0.29 6.57 -12.73
C GLN A 151 -1.53 7.40 -13.06
N PRO A 152 -1.64 7.97 -14.27
CA PRO A 152 -2.85 8.65 -14.70
C PRO A 152 -4.07 7.73 -14.60
N VAL A 153 -5.19 8.27 -14.12
CA VAL A 153 -6.48 7.57 -14.14
C VAL A 153 -6.84 7.31 -15.60
N ARG A 154 -7.06 6.04 -15.95
CA ARG A 154 -7.48 5.65 -17.29
C ARG A 154 -9.00 5.54 -17.31
N PRO A 155 -9.68 6.15 -18.28
CA PRO A 155 -11.11 5.90 -18.46
C PRO A 155 -11.30 4.41 -18.76
N LEU A 156 -12.26 3.79 -18.06
CA LEU A 156 -12.67 2.43 -18.30
C LEU A 156 -14.10 2.45 -18.81
N GLU A 157 -14.33 1.75 -19.91
CA GLU A 157 -15.69 1.51 -20.41
C GLU A 157 -16.41 0.58 -19.42
N PRO A 158 -17.61 0.95 -18.97
CA PRO A 158 -18.41 0.10 -18.11
C PRO A 158 -18.77 -1.24 -18.79
N PRO A 159 -18.80 -2.37 -18.06
CA PRO A 159 -19.25 -3.64 -18.62
C PRO A 159 -20.73 -3.62 -19.01
N ASP A 160 -21.11 -4.46 -19.97
CA ASP A 160 -22.51 -4.65 -20.33
C ASP A 160 -23.33 -5.15 -19.14
N ASP A 161 -24.53 -4.58 -18.96
CA ASP A 161 -25.52 -5.06 -18.01
C ASP A 161 -26.81 -5.50 -18.72
N PRO A 162 -26.83 -6.71 -19.29
CA PRO A 162 -27.99 -7.18 -20.06
C PRO A 162 -29.26 -7.36 -19.23
N ASP A 163 -29.13 -7.47 -17.90
CA ASP A 163 -30.27 -7.65 -17.00
C ASP A 163 -30.89 -6.31 -16.57
N GLY A 164 -30.26 -5.18 -16.90
CA GLY A 164 -30.74 -3.83 -16.58
C GLY A 164 -30.87 -3.55 -15.09
N TRP A 165 -30.08 -4.21 -14.25
CA TRP A 165 -30.08 -4.04 -12.80
C TRP A 165 -29.37 -2.74 -12.37
N SER A 166 -28.31 -2.37 -13.08
CA SER A 166 -27.44 -1.24 -12.74
C SER A 166 -28.13 0.11 -12.99
N ALA A 167 -28.14 0.98 -11.98
CA ALA A 167 -28.69 2.34 -12.10
C ALA A 167 -27.66 3.36 -12.64
N ASN A 168 -26.38 3.03 -12.55
CA ASN A 168 -25.28 3.88 -12.99
C ASN A 168 -24.06 3.02 -13.45
N PRO A 169 -23.05 3.63 -14.10
CA PRO A 169 -21.86 2.92 -14.57
C PRO A 169 -21.06 2.18 -13.49
N ILE A 170 -21.05 2.67 -12.24
CA ILE A 170 -20.34 2.01 -11.13
C ILE A 170 -20.99 0.67 -10.82
N ASP A 171 -22.33 0.63 -10.80
CA ASP A 171 -23.10 -0.60 -10.54
C ASP A 171 -22.82 -1.68 -11.60
N GLN A 172 -22.49 -1.28 -12.84
CA GLN A 172 -22.15 -2.22 -13.92
C GLN A 172 -20.84 -2.97 -13.63
N PHE A 173 -19.84 -2.29 -13.07
CA PHE A 173 -18.62 -2.94 -12.59
C PHE A 173 -18.91 -3.89 -11.42
N VAL A 174 -19.78 -3.48 -10.49
CA VAL A 174 -20.16 -4.31 -9.33
C VAL A 174 -20.88 -5.57 -9.77
N VAL A 175 -21.92 -5.46 -10.61
CA VAL A 175 -22.73 -6.61 -11.05
C VAL A 175 -21.91 -7.57 -11.91
N SER A 176 -21.02 -7.04 -12.77
CA SER A 176 -20.09 -7.87 -13.55
C SER A 176 -19.22 -8.71 -12.63
N LYS A 177 -18.69 -8.13 -11.55
CA LYS A 177 -17.87 -8.88 -10.59
C LYS A 177 -18.67 -9.90 -9.79
N LEU A 178 -19.89 -9.57 -9.36
CA LEU A 178 -20.78 -10.50 -8.67
C LEU A 178 -21.10 -11.72 -9.55
N LYS A 179 -21.45 -11.49 -10.82
CA LYS A 179 -21.73 -12.55 -11.81
C LYS A 179 -20.53 -13.48 -12.00
N GLN A 180 -19.31 -12.94 -12.13
CA GLN A 180 -18.08 -13.75 -12.23
C GLN A 180 -17.85 -14.65 -11.00
N GLN A 181 -18.35 -14.25 -9.83
CA GLN A 181 -18.24 -15.02 -8.58
C GLN A 181 -19.47 -15.92 -8.34
N GLY A 182 -20.43 -15.99 -9.27
CA GLY A 182 -21.67 -16.74 -9.09
C GLY A 182 -22.61 -16.14 -8.03
N LEU A 183 -22.42 -14.86 -7.69
CA LEU A 183 -23.24 -14.13 -6.73
C LEU A 183 -24.33 -13.32 -7.43
N LYS A 184 -25.45 -13.13 -6.73
CA LYS A 184 -26.56 -12.28 -7.17
C LYS A 184 -26.64 -11.02 -6.30
N PRO A 185 -26.96 -9.85 -6.87
CA PRO A 185 -27.22 -8.66 -6.09
C PRO A 185 -28.37 -8.88 -5.10
N VAL A 186 -28.28 -8.23 -3.94
CA VAL A 186 -29.40 -8.14 -3.00
C VAL A 186 -30.36 -7.04 -3.44
N GLY A 187 -31.63 -7.13 -3.03
CA GLY A 187 -32.61 -6.07 -3.26
C GLY A 187 -32.26 -4.78 -2.49
N GLY A 188 -32.96 -3.70 -2.84
CA GLY A 188 -32.86 -2.43 -2.12
C GLY A 188 -33.24 -2.56 -0.64
N ALA A 189 -32.69 -1.67 0.19
CA ALA A 189 -33.07 -1.59 1.60
C ALA A 189 -34.53 -1.13 1.75
N ASP A 190 -35.19 -1.54 2.84
CA ASP A 190 -36.49 -0.98 3.19
C ASP A 190 -36.40 0.54 3.47
N PRO A 191 -37.47 1.32 3.26
CA PRO A 191 -37.42 2.77 3.37
C PRO A 191 -36.90 3.28 4.73
N LEU A 192 -37.23 2.59 5.83
CA LEU A 192 -36.81 2.97 7.18
C LEU A 192 -35.31 2.72 7.38
N ALA A 193 -34.79 1.58 6.92
CA ALA A 193 -33.37 1.30 6.94
C ALA A 193 -32.61 2.27 6.03
N LEU A 194 -33.15 2.61 4.86
CA LEU A 194 -32.50 3.50 3.89
C LEU A 194 -32.34 4.92 4.46
N ILE A 195 -33.41 5.55 4.96
CA ILE A 195 -33.32 6.90 5.55
C ILE A 195 -32.39 6.91 6.76
N ARG A 196 -32.45 5.86 7.61
CA ARG A 196 -31.58 5.76 8.78
C ARG A 196 -30.11 5.70 8.38
N ARG A 197 -29.75 4.82 7.43
CA ARG A 197 -28.36 4.66 6.96
C ARG A 197 -27.83 5.95 6.39
N VAL A 198 -28.57 6.56 5.45
CA VAL A 198 -28.08 7.75 4.76
C VAL A 198 -27.93 8.97 5.67
N SER A 199 -28.79 9.12 6.69
CA SER A 199 -28.60 10.17 7.71
C SER A 199 -27.35 9.93 8.55
N TYR A 200 -27.09 8.72 9.01
CA TYR A 200 -25.84 8.44 9.76
C TYR A 200 -24.60 8.57 8.88
N ASP A 201 -24.68 8.15 7.63
CA ASP A 201 -23.55 8.19 6.70
C ASP A 201 -23.19 9.64 6.36
N LEU A 202 -24.18 10.46 5.97
CA LEU A 202 -23.93 11.83 5.52
C LEU A 202 -23.70 12.82 6.65
N VAL A 203 -24.50 12.75 7.73
CA VAL A 203 -24.50 13.77 8.79
C VAL A 203 -24.19 13.22 10.18
N GLY A 204 -24.01 11.90 10.33
CA GLY A 204 -23.66 11.28 11.62
C GLY A 204 -24.78 11.23 12.65
N LEU A 205 -26.00 11.66 12.31
CA LEU A 205 -27.13 11.80 13.22
C LEU A 205 -28.33 10.95 12.75
N PRO A 206 -29.21 10.51 13.67
CA PRO A 206 -30.47 9.89 13.27
C PRO A 206 -31.36 10.88 12.51
N PRO A 207 -32.21 10.41 11.58
CA PRO A 207 -33.19 11.26 10.90
C PRO A 207 -34.23 11.80 11.89
N ALA A 208 -34.76 12.99 11.63
CA ALA A 208 -35.88 13.52 12.39
C ALA A 208 -37.15 12.68 12.11
N TRP A 209 -38.00 12.48 13.12
CA TRP A 209 -39.20 11.65 12.99
C TRP A 209 -40.10 12.07 11.82
N LYS A 210 -40.31 13.38 11.64
CA LYS A 210 -41.08 13.95 10.51
C LYS A 210 -40.52 13.54 9.13
N ASP A 211 -39.20 13.40 9.01
CA ASP A 211 -38.56 13.04 7.76
C ASP A 211 -38.71 11.54 7.50
N VAL A 212 -38.70 10.72 8.57
CA VAL A 212 -38.98 9.29 8.51
C VAL A 212 -40.40 9.03 8.05
N GLU A 213 -41.39 9.75 8.59
CA GLU A 213 -42.79 9.64 8.16
C GLU A 213 -42.95 10.03 6.70
N ALA A 214 -42.42 11.20 6.30
CA ALA A 214 -42.50 11.67 4.93
C ALA A 214 -41.85 10.71 3.93
N PHE A 215 -40.67 10.17 4.26
CA PHE A 215 -39.97 9.24 3.38
C PHE A 215 -40.60 7.84 3.36
N ARG A 216 -41.19 7.39 4.46
CA ARG A 216 -41.95 6.13 4.49
C ARG A 216 -43.13 6.22 3.51
N ASP A 217 -43.83 7.35 3.53
CA ASP A 217 -45.04 7.56 2.73
C ASP A 217 -44.71 7.84 1.24
N ASP A 218 -43.60 8.55 0.96
CA ASP A 218 -43.02 8.73 -0.39
C ASP A 218 -41.51 8.44 -0.38
N HIS A 219 -41.14 7.23 -0.83
CA HIS A 219 -39.76 6.78 -1.04
C HIS A 219 -39.41 6.66 -2.52
N SER A 220 -40.06 7.45 -3.38
CA SER A 220 -39.68 7.54 -4.80
C SER A 220 -38.24 8.03 -4.96
N GLU A 221 -37.65 7.78 -6.13
CA GLU A 221 -36.30 8.26 -6.45
C GLU A 221 -36.18 9.78 -6.28
N ALA A 222 -37.23 10.53 -6.65
CA ALA A 222 -37.27 11.97 -6.48
C ALA A 222 -37.28 12.38 -5.00
N ALA A 223 -38.01 11.67 -4.14
CA ALA A 223 -38.01 11.90 -2.70
C ALA A 223 -36.64 11.59 -2.07
N TYR A 224 -36.00 10.51 -2.52
CA TYR A 224 -34.66 10.15 -2.10
C TYR A 224 -33.64 11.23 -2.48
N ARG A 225 -33.65 11.73 -3.72
CA ARG A 225 -32.77 12.83 -4.16
C ARG A 225 -32.96 14.09 -3.30
N ARG A 226 -34.20 14.51 -3.05
CA ARG A 226 -34.49 15.66 -2.16
C ARG A 226 -33.98 15.44 -0.73
N LEU A 227 -34.06 14.21 -0.22
CA LEU A 227 -33.49 13.84 1.08
C LEU A 227 -31.96 13.99 1.08
N ILE A 228 -31.28 13.46 0.06
CA ILE A 228 -29.82 13.59 -0.10
C ILE A 228 -29.42 15.06 -0.15
N ASP A 229 -30.02 15.85 -1.03
CA ASP A 229 -29.68 17.26 -1.21
C ASP A 229 -29.84 18.05 0.09
N ARG A 230 -30.90 17.78 0.85
CA ARG A 230 -31.12 18.40 2.15
C ARG A 230 -30.05 18.01 3.18
N LEU A 231 -29.60 16.76 3.19
CA LEU A 231 -28.56 16.28 4.09
C LEU A 231 -27.19 16.85 3.72
N LEU A 232 -26.83 16.86 2.43
CA LEU A 232 -25.58 17.44 1.95
C LEU A 232 -25.49 18.95 2.22
N ASN A 233 -26.60 19.67 2.10
CA ASN A 233 -26.67 21.10 2.40
C ASN A 233 -26.82 21.43 3.90
N SER A 234 -26.80 20.44 4.78
CA SER A 234 -26.94 20.66 6.23
C SER A 234 -25.58 21.00 6.87
N PRO A 235 -25.53 21.85 7.92
CA PRO A 235 -24.27 22.15 8.61
C PRO A 235 -23.55 20.90 9.15
N GLN A 236 -24.34 19.90 9.55
CA GLN A 236 -23.84 18.65 10.11
C GLN A 236 -23.06 17.80 9.09
N TYR A 237 -23.28 17.99 7.78
CA TYR A 237 -22.48 17.34 6.75
C TYR A 237 -21.01 17.75 6.84
N GLY A 238 -20.75 19.06 6.89
CA GLY A 238 -19.39 19.61 7.05
C GLY A 238 -18.75 19.18 8.36
N GLU A 239 -19.50 19.19 9.47
CA GLU A 239 -19.03 18.71 10.78
C GLU A 239 -18.66 17.21 10.74
N ARG A 240 -19.52 16.38 10.12
CA ARG A 240 -19.34 14.93 10.01
C ARG A 240 -18.11 14.58 9.19
N TRP A 241 -18.00 15.12 7.99
CA TRP A 241 -16.91 14.80 7.06
C TRP A 241 -15.61 15.51 7.41
N GLY A 242 -15.68 16.76 7.87
CA GLY A 242 -14.52 17.49 8.39
C GLY A 242 -13.83 16.77 9.54
N ARG A 243 -14.58 16.11 10.44
CA ARG A 243 -14.00 15.28 11.51
C ARG A 243 -13.06 14.18 10.99
N HIS A 244 -13.39 13.52 9.88
CA HIS A 244 -12.53 12.48 9.30
C HIS A 244 -11.19 13.05 8.82
N TRP A 245 -11.21 14.26 8.25
CA TRP A 245 -9.99 14.97 7.88
C TRP A 245 -9.20 15.40 9.10
N LEU A 246 -9.87 15.97 10.12
CA LEU A 246 -9.24 16.42 11.36
C LEU A 246 -8.57 15.26 12.13
N ASP A 247 -9.17 14.06 12.11
CA ASP A 247 -8.55 12.84 12.65
C ASP A 247 -7.24 12.51 11.91
N LEU A 248 -7.23 12.62 10.58
CA LEU A 248 -6.06 12.39 9.72
C LEU A 248 -4.97 13.45 9.96
N ALA A 249 -5.38 14.71 10.09
CA ALA A 249 -4.50 15.85 10.37
C ALA A 249 -4.01 15.87 11.83
N ARG A 250 -4.44 14.91 12.66
CA ARG A 250 -4.12 14.85 14.10
C ARG A 250 -4.47 16.14 14.83
N TYR A 251 -5.59 16.74 14.46
CA TYR A 251 -6.06 17.97 15.07
C TYR A 251 -6.31 17.80 16.57
N ALA A 252 -5.86 18.78 17.35
CA ALA A 252 -6.20 18.93 18.75
C ALA A 252 -6.30 20.42 19.10
N ASP A 253 -7.19 20.76 20.05
CA ASP A 253 -7.25 22.11 20.63
C ASP A 253 -6.05 22.42 21.53
N THR A 254 -5.25 21.40 21.85
CA THR A 254 -4.12 21.43 22.78
C THR A 254 -2.91 20.69 22.22
N GLN A 255 -1.72 20.90 22.79
CA GLN A 255 -0.47 20.27 22.31
C GLN A 255 -0.34 18.78 22.64
N GLY A 256 -1.13 18.26 23.58
CA GLY A 256 -1.00 16.88 24.06
C GLY A 256 0.29 16.64 24.84
N GLY A 257 0.59 15.37 25.13
CA GLY A 257 1.81 14.97 25.83
C GLY A 257 1.85 15.37 27.32
N SER A 258 3.06 15.56 27.85
CA SER A 258 3.29 15.83 29.28
C SER A 258 3.02 17.29 29.69
N VAL A 259 2.92 18.21 28.74
CA VAL A 259 2.60 19.62 28.97
C VAL A 259 1.43 20.00 28.05
N ASP A 260 0.25 19.50 28.40
CA ASP A 260 -0.96 19.73 27.63
C ASP A 260 -1.46 21.17 27.83
N CYS A 261 -1.16 22.04 26.87
CA CYS A 261 -1.57 23.44 26.87
C CYS A 261 -2.41 23.76 25.62
N PRO A 262 -3.39 24.68 25.71
CA PRO A 262 -4.18 25.11 24.56
C PRO A 262 -3.28 25.67 23.46
N ILE A 263 -3.55 25.30 22.21
CA ILE A 263 -2.94 25.94 21.05
C ILE A 263 -3.81 27.14 20.67
N PRO A 264 -3.33 28.39 20.83
CA PRO A 264 -4.13 29.55 20.47
C PRO A 264 -4.58 29.47 19.01
N ALA A 265 -5.85 29.77 18.78
CA ALA A 265 -6.47 29.79 17.46
C ALA A 265 -6.55 28.44 16.70
N ALA A 266 -6.25 27.30 17.34
CA ALA A 266 -6.41 25.97 16.71
C ALA A 266 -7.80 25.77 16.09
N ARG A 267 -8.84 26.21 16.82
CA ARG A 267 -10.23 26.18 16.36
C ARG A 267 -10.46 26.81 14.98
N LEU A 268 -9.67 27.80 14.57
CA LEU A 268 -9.83 28.43 13.27
C LEU A 268 -9.54 27.44 12.14
N TYR A 269 -8.54 26.57 12.31
CA TYR A 269 -8.23 25.53 11.34
C TYR A 269 -9.34 24.46 11.30
N ARG A 270 -9.86 24.06 12.47
CA ARG A 270 -11.04 23.18 12.54
C ARG A 270 -12.22 23.76 11.78
N ASP A 271 -12.55 25.02 12.06
CA ASP A 271 -13.66 25.72 11.44
C ASP A 271 -13.43 25.84 9.92
N TYR A 272 -12.21 26.16 9.47
CA TYR A 272 -11.82 26.14 8.05
C TYR A 272 -12.05 24.78 7.38
N VAL A 273 -11.66 23.67 8.03
CA VAL A 273 -11.89 22.33 7.48
C VAL A 273 -13.40 22.08 7.34
N ILE A 274 -14.19 22.36 8.36
CA ILE A 274 -15.65 22.19 8.33
C ILE A 274 -16.27 23.04 7.19
N ASP A 275 -15.85 24.30 7.05
CA ASP A 275 -16.33 25.21 6.01
C ASP A 275 -15.93 24.71 4.61
N ALA A 276 -14.72 24.18 4.43
CA ALA A 276 -14.26 23.63 3.16
C ALA A 276 -15.09 22.42 2.70
N PHE A 277 -15.46 21.52 3.63
CA PHE A 277 -16.36 20.41 3.32
C PHE A 277 -17.80 20.88 3.06
N THR A 278 -18.29 21.87 3.82
CA THR A 278 -19.63 22.45 3.63
C THR A 278 -19.77 23.13 2.27
N ALA A 279 -18.73 23.82 1.82
CA ALA A 279 -18.70 24.52 0.53
C ALA A 279 -18.36 23.62 -0.67
N ASP A 280 -18.17 22.31 -0.47
CA ASP A 280 -17.70 21.36 -1.48
C ASP A 280 -16.43 21.86 -2.21
N LYS A 281 -15.46 22.35 -1.42
CA LYS A 281 -14.21 22.91 -1.96
C LYS A 281 -13.49 21.84 -2.80
N PRO A 282 -13.04 22.18 -4.03
CA PRO A 282 -12.26 21.25 -4.84
C PRO A 282 -11.07 20.69 -4.05
N TYR A 283 -10.93 19.37 -4.03
CA TYR A 283 -9.94 18.69 -3.20
C TYR A 283 -8.52 19.21 -3.45
N ASP A 284 -8.17 19.46 -4.71
CA ASP A 284 -6.87 20.00 -5.09
C ASP A 284 -6.62 21.43 -4.56
N GLU A 285 -7.65 22.27 -4.50
CA GLU A 285 -7.58 23.60 -3.87
C GLU A 285 -7.47 23.48 -2.35
N PHE A 286 -8.28 22.62 -1.73
CA PHE A 286 -8.25 22.35 -0.29
C PHE A 286 -6.86 21.88 0.18
N ILE A 287 -6.19 21.01 -0.59
CA ILE A 287 -4.83 20.56 -0.29
C ILE A 287 -3.81 21.68 -0.52
N ARG A 288 -3.88 22.40 -1.64
CA ARG A 288 -2.95 23.50 -1.95
C ARG A 288 -2.98 24.58 -0.87
N GLU A 289 -4.16 24.98 -0.42
CA GLU A 289 -4.31 25.98 0.63
C GLU A 289 -3.71 25.52 1.98
N GLN A 290 -3.79 24.23 2.29
CA GLN A 290 -3.20 23.71 3.53
C GLN A 290 -1.68 23.65 3.52
N ILE A 291 -1.06 23.49 2.34
CA ILE A 291 0.39 23.40 2.19
C ILE A 291 1.04 24.77 1.95
N ALA A 292 0.39 25.64 1.18
CA ALA A 292 0.96 26.89 0.69
C ALA A 292 -0.02 28.07 0.77
N GLY A 293 -1.03 28.00 1.63
CA GLY A 293 -2.06 29.03 1.75
C GLY A 293 -1.51 30.40 2.12
N ASP A 294 -0.47 30.50 2.94
CA ASP A 294 0.21 31.75 3.30
C ASP A 294 0.87 32.41 2.08
N LEU A 295 1.56 31.62 1.24
CA LEU A 295 2.14 32.08 -0.02
C LEU A 295 1.04 32.52 -1.00
N MET A 296 -0.01 31.70 -1.14
CA MET A 296 -1.17 32.02 -1.98
C MET A 296 -1.93 33.26 -1.48
N ALA A 297 -1.93 33.53 -0.18
CA ALA A 297 -2.54 34.71 0.40
C ALA A 297 -1.72 35.98 0.09
N ALA A 298 -0.39 35.88 0.13
CA ALA A 298 0.52 36.99 -0.14
C ALA A 298 0.50 37.45 -1.62
N GLU A 299 0.30 36.52 -2.54
CA GLU A 299 0.25 36.80 -3.99
C GLU A 299 -1.16 37.06 -4.52
N GLY A 300 -2.18 36.69 -3.74
CA GLY A 300 -3.59 36.68 -4.17
C GLY A 300 -4.38 37.95 -3.80
N PRO A 301 -5.64 38.03 -4.23
CA PRO A 301 -6.53 39.13 -3.83
C PRO A 301 -6.86 39.07 -2.33
N ASP A 302 -6.92 40.23 -1.68
CA ASP A 302 -7.14 40.39 -0.23
C ASP A 302 -8.36 39.63 0.31
N GLY A 303 -9.40 39.45 -0.51
CA GLY A 303 -10.68 38.86 -0.11
C GLY A 303 -10.61 37.45 0.47
N ARG A 304 -9.56 36.66 0.16
CA ARG A 304 -9.35 35.32 0.73
C ARG A 304 -8.10 35.18 1.59
N PHE A 305 -7.46 36.30 1.96
CA PHE A 305 -6.22 36.28 2.72
C PHE A 305 -6.37 35.49 4.02
N ARG A 306 -7.41 35.79 4.81
CA ARG A 306 -7.66 35.15 6.11
C ARG A 306 -7.87 33.64 5.98
N GLU A 307 -8.73 33.22 5.06
CA GLU A 307 -9.05 31.82 4.82
C GLU A 307 -7.80 31.02 4.47
N ARG A 308 -7.01 31.50 3.49
CA ARG A 308 -5.80 30.82 3.03
C ARG A 308 -4.71 30.78 4.10
N VAL A 309 -4.54 31.84 4.90
CA VAL A 309 -3.61 31.81 6.03
C VAL A 309 -4.07 30.79 7.07
N ILE A 310 -5.36 30.76 7.43
CA ILE A 310 -5.91 29.77 8.37
C ILE A 310 -5.69 28.33 7.87
N ALA A 311 -5.81 28.09 6.55
CA ALA A 311 -5.60 26.77 5.96
C ALA A 311 -4.21 26.20 6.27
N THR A 312 -3.17 27.04 6.31
CA THR A 312 -1.81 26.61 6.70
C THR A 312 -1.68 26.20 8.17
N GLY A 313 -2.75 26.34 8.95
CA GLY A 313 -2.90 25.71 10.26
C GLY A 313 -2.64 24.19 10.21
N PHE A 314 -2.83 23.53 9.08
CA PHE A 314 -2.41 22.12 8.88
C PHE A 314 -0.94 21.89 9.23
N LEU A 315 -0.05 22.80 8.81
CA LEU A 315 1.39 22.77 9.11
C LEU A 315 1.73 23.46 10.44
N GLY A 316 0.90 24.42 10.86
CA GLY A 316 1.10 25.18 12.09
C GLY A 316 0.77 24.39 13.36
N LEU A 317 -0.20 23.47 13.28
CA LEU A 317 -0.74 22.71 14.42
C LEU A 317 -0.02 21.39 14.67
N SER A 318 0.85 20.94 13.77
CA SER A 318 1.66 19.74 13.98
C SER A 318 2.51 19.89 15.24
N ILE A 319 2.62 18.82 16.04
CA ILE A 319 3.44 18.81 17.26
C ILE A 319 4.89 19.15 16.91
N ARG A 320 5.34 20.33 17.35
CA ARG A 320 6.75 20.73 17.25
C ARG A 320 7.45 20.35 18.54
N ASN A 321 7.93 19.11 18.62
CA ASN A 321 8.83 18.74 19.70
C ASN A 321 10.16 19.47 19.47
N GLY A 322 10.37 20.54 20.24
CA GLY A 322 11.59 21.31 20.22
C GLY A 322 12.77 20.46 20.68
N ILE A 323 13.47 19.82 19.76
CA ILE A 323 14.82 19.31 20.02
C ILE A 323 15.78 20.42 19.60
N PHE A 324 16.54 20.88 20.60
CA PHE A 324 17.67 21.82 20.60
C PHE A 324 18.19 22.31 19.24
N LYS A 325 18.62 23.59 19.22
CA LYS A 325 19.29 24.41 18.18
C LYS A 325 20.27 23.74 17.19
N HIS A 326 20.57 22.45 17.32
CA HIS A 326 21.43 21.64 16.47
C HIS A 326 20.70 20.60 15.61
N TYR A 327 19.37 20.48 15.70
CA TYR A 327 18.60 19.65 14.78
C TYR A 327 17.96 20.50 13.67
N HIS A 328 18.20 20.05 12.45
CA HIS A 328 17.68 20.58 11.20
C HIS A 328 16.16 20.79 11.28
N PRO A 329 15.67 22.04 11.25
CA PRO A 329 14.24 22.37 11.39
C PRO A 329 13.35 21.75 10.30
N GLU A 330 13.93 21.27 9.21
CA GLU A 330 13.26 20.60 8.09
C GLU A 330 12.85 19.14 8.34
N LEU A 331 13.21 18.52 9.48
CA LEU A 331 13.01 17.08 9.74
C LEU A 331 11.94 16.73 10.80
N ILE A 332 11.14 17.70 11.26
CA ILE A 332 10.28 17.52 12.45
C ILE A 332 8.81 17.20 12.06
N ILE A 333 8.61 16.16 11.26
CA ILE A 333 7.33 15.42 11.26
C ILE A 333 7.70 14.01 11.71
N GLU A 334 7.67 13.76 13.02
CA GLU A 334 7.77 12.40 13.57
C GLU A 334 6.35 11.80 13.65
N ASP A 335 6.23 10.52 13.24
CA ASP A 335 4.99 9.73 13.14
C ASP A 335 4.19 9.57 14.45
#